data_AF-A0A350QSZ9-F1
#
_entry.id   AF-A0A350QSZ9-F1
#
_cell.length_a   1.000
_cell.length_b   1.000
_cell.length_c   1.000
_cell.angle_alpha   90.00
_cell.angle_beta   90.00
_cell.angle_gamma   90.00
#
_symmetry.space_group_name_H-M   'P 1'
#
loop_
_entity.id
_entity.type
_entity.pdbx_description
1 polymer ?
#
loop_
_entity_poly.entity_id
_entity_poly.type
_entity_poly.pdbx_seq_one_letter_code
_entity_poly.pdbx_strand_id
1 'polypeptide(L)'
;DLDEAVLGVRQSAFGFSGQKCSACSRVIVVDSAHDVFLERLVASTKTLVIGDPCEPGTDIGPVIDQEAAEKIRSYVELGGTEGRVECSEPVPSDLETRVGKPYVAPTVISGIGPDDRLANDEIFGPVIAVIRVADFDEALRVANQTQYKLTGGVFSRKPAHLEKAKREFRVGNLYLNRGITGALVGRQPFGGFGMSGIGSKAGGLDYLTQFVEPRACSENAMRRGFAPGL
;
A
#
# COMPACT_ATOMS: atom_id res chain seq x y z
N ASP A 1 -11.65 -12.12 8.94
CA ASP A 1 -11.54 -11.78 10.36
C ASP A 1 -11.41 -10.27 10.40
N LEU A 2 -12.32 -9.57 11.08
CA LEU A 2 -12.30 -8.11 11.08
C LEU A 2 -11.25 -7.56 12.04
N ASP A 3 -10.86 -8.32 13.07
CA ASP A 3 -9.85 -7.91 14.05
C ASP A 3 -8.50 -7.77 13.34
N GLU A 4 -8.12 -8.82 12.61
CA GLU A 4 -6.90 -8.85 11.80
C GLU A 4 -6.94 -7.84 10.65
N ALA A 5 -8.09 -7.71 9.98
CA ALA A 5 -8.22 -6.80 8.85
C ALA A 5 -8.07 -5.34 9.26
N VAL A 6 -8.73 -4.92 10.35
CA VAL A 6 -8.64 -3.54 10.85
C VAL A 6 -7.22 -3.21 11.26
N LEU A 7 -6.55 -4.09 12.02
CA LEU A 7 -5.15 -3.86 12.44
C LEU A 7 -4.20 -3.82 11.24
N GLY A 8 -4.34 -4.76 10.31
CA GLY A 8 -3.50 -4.82 9.11
C GLY A 8 -3.69 -3.62 8.18
N VAL A 9 -4.93 -3.15 8.01
CA VAL A 9 -5.23 -1.93 7.23
C VAL A 9 -4.71 -0.69 7.94
N ARG A 10 -5.01 -0.50 9.23
CA ARG A 10 -4.49 0.62 10.05
C ARG A 10 -2.98 0.75 9.94
N GLN A 11 -2.24 -0.34 10.15
CA GLN A 11 -0.77 -0.32 10.06
C GLN A 11 -0.28 -0.01 8.64
N SER A 12 -0.96 -0.55 7.62
CA SER A 12 -0.57 -0.34 6.22
C SER A 12 -0.87 1.07 5.73
N ALA A 13 -1.95 1.70 6.21
CA ALA A 13 -2.37 3.03 5.83
C ALA A 13 -1.55 4.11 6.55
N PHE A 14 -1.36 3.97 7.86
CA PHE A 14 -0.89 5.07 8.68
C PHE A 14 0.55 4.91 9.21
N GLY A 15 1.14 3.71 9.14
CA GLY A 15 2.52 3.53 9.61
C GLY A 15 3.50 4.39 8.81
N PHE A 16 4.37 5.13 9.50
CA PHE A 16 5.22 6.19 8.91
C PHE A 16 4.41 7.30 8.21
N SER A 17 3.24 7.61 8.77
CA SER A 17 2.30 8.62 8.28
C SER A 17 1.91 8.41 6.81
N GLY A 18 1.81 7.15 6.37
CA GLY A 18 1.44 6.79 5.00
C GLY A 18 2.49 7.10 3.92
N GLN A 19 3.69 7.53 4.31
CA GLN A 19 4.78 7.92 3.38
C GLN A 19 5.53 6.69 2.85
N LYS A 20 4.80 5.77 2.22
CA LYS A 20 5.34 4.53 1.66
C LYS A 20 4.67 4.27 0.32
N CYS A 21 5.44 3.87 -0.68
CA CYS A 21 4.91 3.39 -1.96
C CYS A 21 4.03 2.13 -1.81
N SER A 22 4.20 1.38 -0.71
CA SER A 22 3.36 0.21 -0.37
C SER A 22 2.19 0.55 0.56
N ALA A 23 1.98 1.82 0.92
CA ALA A 23 0.92 2.20 1.85
C ALA A 23 -0.47 1.83 1.31
N CYS A 24 -1.38 1.50 2.22
CA CYS A 24 -2.78 1.25 1.89
C CYS A 24 -3.53 2.58 1.83
N SER A 25 -3.61 3.19 0.65
CA SER A 25 -4.41 4.41 0.42
C SER A 25 -5.87 4.12 0.09
N ARG A 26 -6.18 2.88 -0.32
CA ARG A 26 -7.54 2.42 -0.64
C ARG A 26 -7.86 1.14 0.11
N VAL A 27 -9.01 1.09 0.74
CA VAL A 27 -9.60 -0.13 1.28
C VAL A 27 -10.95 -0.37 0.64
N ILE A 28 -11.06 -1.49 -0.06
CA ILE A 28 -12.26 -1.89 -0.81
C ILE A 28 -12.98 -2.95 0.01
N VAL A 29 -14.22 -2.68 0.40
CA VAL A 29 -14.97 -3.49 1.35
C VAL A 29 -16.29 -3.95 0.73
N VAL A 30 -16.51 -5.26 0.76
CA VAL A 30 -17.77 -5.86 0.32
C VAL A 30 -18.91 -5.42 1.22
N ASP A 31 -20.08 -5.15 0.64
CA ASP A 31 -21.22 -4.52 1.31
C ASP A 31 -21.59 -5.19 2.64
N SER A 32 -21.65 -6.53 2.66
CA SER A 32 -21.95 -7.32 3.86
C SER A 32 -21.04 -7.09 5.08
N ALA A 33 -19.85 -6.51 4.87
CA ALA A 33 -18.87 -6.23 5.92
C ALA A 33 -18.56 -4.74 6.07
N HIS A 34 -19.10 -3.88 5.20
CA HIS A 34 -18.70 -2.48 5.09
C HIS A 34 -18.88 -1.70 6.39
N ASP A 35 -20.10 -1.66 6.91
CA ASP A 35 -20.43 -0.76 8.03
C ASP A 35 -19.69 -1.16 9.31
N VAL A 36 -19.68 -2.45 9.63
CA VAL A 36 -18.95 -2.99 10.80
C VAL A 36 -17.44 -2.79 10.65
N PHE A 37 -16.89 -2.96 9.45
CA PHE A 37 -15.47 -2.71 9.21
C PHE A 37 -15.14 -1.22 9.37
N LEU A 38 -15.95 -0.34 8.78
CA LEU A 38 -15.74 1.10 8.81
C LEU A 38 -15.79 1.64 10.24
N GLU A 39 -16.81 1.27 11.01
CA GLU A 39 -16.95 1.65 12.42
C GLU A 39 -15.71 1.28 13.22
N ARG A 40 -15.23 0.03 13.05
CA ARG A 40 -14.06 -0.47 13.77
C ARG A 40 -12.75 0.15 13.30
N LEU A 41 -12.61 0.41 12.00
CA LEU A 41 -11.44 1.10 11.45
C LEU A 41 -11.36 2.52 11.99
N VAL A 42 -12.48 3.25 12.01
CA VAL A 42 -12.57 4.60 12.57
C VAL A 42 -12.22 4.57 14.07
N ALA A 43 -12.85 3.71 14.85
CA ALA A 43 -12.56 3.57 16.27
C ALA A 43 -11.08 3.26 16.53
N SER A 44 -10.49 2.33 15.76
CA SER A 44 -9.07 1.97 15.88
C SER A 44 -8.12 3.07 15.38
N THR A 45 -8.55 3.93 14.46
CA THR A 45 -7.75 5.06 13.97
C THR A 45 -7.70 6.16 15.02
N LYS A 46 -8.80 6.43 15.73
CA LYS A 46 -8.87 7.42 16.81
C LYS A 46 -7.97 7.11 18.01
N THR A 47 -7.51 5.86 18.16
CA THR A 47 -6.56 5.50 19.22
C THR A 47 -5.10 5.70 18.83
N LEU A 48 -4.79 6.16 17.61
CA LEU A 48 -3.42 6.45 17.17
C LEU A 48 -2.86 7.65 17.94
N VAL A 49 -1.65 7.50 18.48
CA VAL A 49 -0.94 8.59 19.15
C VAL A 49 -0.15 9.40 18.11
N ILE A 50 -0.53 10.67 17.95
CA ILE A 50 0.21 11.66 17.15
C ILE A 50 1.24 12.32 18.07
N GLY A 51 2.53 12.19 17.76
CA GLY A 51 3.59 12.58 18.69
C GLY A 51 4.97 12.71 18.06
N ASP A 52 5.97 12.94 18.90
CA ASP A 52 7.36 13.03 18.48
C ASP A 52 7.86 11.63 18.07
N PRO A 53 8.43 11.45 16.86
CA PRO A 53 8.94 10.14 16.43
C PRO A 53 10.08 9.58 17.30
N CYS A 54 10.70 10.39 18.16
CA CYS A 54 11.67 9.94 19.16
C CYS A 54 11.03 9.28 20.38
N GLU A 55 9.73 9.48 20.60
CA GLU A 55 8.98 8.86 21.70
C GLU A 55 8.44 7.48 21.27
N PRO A 56 8.75 6.38 21.99
CA PRO A 56 8.36 5.02 21.59
C PRO A 56 6.85 4.77 21.49
N GLY A 57 6.04 5.62 22.14
CA GLY A 57 4.58 5.53 22.12
C GLY A 57 3.92 6.21 20.91
N THR A 58 4.70 6.86 20.05
CA THR A 58 4.18 7.58 18.88
C THR A 58 3.83 6.61 17.76
N ASP A 59 2.57 6.64 17.30
CA ASP A 59 2.15 5.92 16.10
C ASP A 59 2.33 6.76 14.83
N ILE A 60 2.03 8.07 14.92
CA ILE A 60 1.99 9.01 13.80
C ILE A 60 2.99 10.13 14.01
N GLY A 61 3.99 10.18 13.12
CA GLY A 61 5.00 11.22 13.09
C GLY A 61 4.69 12.32 12.05
N PRO A 62 5.63 13.25 11.85
CA PRO A 62 5.45 14.33 10.87
C PRO A 62 5.50 13.79 9.44
N VAL A 63 5.00 14.59 8.51
CA VAL A 63 5.28 14.41 7.08
C VAL A 63 6.62 15.08 6.73
N ILE A 64 7.15 14.77 5.54
CA ILE A 64 8.53 15.10 5.18
C ILE A 64 8.82 16.62 5.24
N ASP A 65 7.91 17.43 4.69
CA ASP A 65 8.00 18.89 4.56
C ASP A 65 6.61 19.55 4.39
N GLN A 66 6.61 20.88 4.28
CA GLN A 66 5.39 21.71 4.22
C GLN A 66 4.63 21.55 2.90
N GLU A 67 5.33 21.39 1.77
CA GLU A 67 4.70 21.17 0.47
C GLU A 67 3.90 19.86 0.47
N ALA A 68 4.48 18.79 1.02
CA ALA A 68 3.78 17.53 1.23
C ALA A 68 2.57 17.70 2.14
N ALA A 69 2.71 18.45 3.25
CA ALA A 69 1.59 18.71 4.17
C ALA A 69 0.42 19.43 3.49
N GLU A 70 0.71 20.47 2.70
CA GLU A 70 -0.30 21.22 1.94
C GLU A 70 -0.98 20.36 0.87
N LYS A 71 -0.19 19.58 0.11
CA LYS A 71 -0.74 18.61 -0.84
C LYS A 71 -1.70 17.64 -0.13
N ILE A 72 -1.27 17.01 0.97
CA ILE A 72 -2.10 16.03 1.66
C ILE A 72 -3.37 16.69 2.22
N ARG A 73 -3.29 17.88 2.82
CA ARG A 73 -4.46 18.63 3.32
C ARG A 73 -5.45 18.94 2.19
N SER A 74 -4.96 19.32 1.00
CA SER A 74 -5.84 19.54 -0.16
C SER A 74 -6.59 18.27 -0.60
N TYR A 75 -5.99 17.08 -0.45
CA TYR A 75 -6.68 15.81 -0.72
C TYR A 75 -7.69 15.46 0.38
N VAL A 76 -7.44 15.83 1.64
CA VAL A 76 -8.43 15.68 2.72
C VAL A 76 -9.65 16.57 2.45
N GLU A 77 -9.43 17.81 2.03
CA GLU A 77 -10.50 18.73 1.62
C GLU A 77 -11.29 18.19 0.43
N LEU A 78 -10.60 17.73 -0.62
CA LEU A 78 -11.22 17.09 -1.79
C LEU A 78 -12.02 15.85 -1.39
N GLY A 79 -11.47 14.99 -0.55
CA GLY A 79 -12.17 13.80 -0.05
C GLY A 79 -13.42 14.13 0.76
N GLY A 80 -13.45 15.30 1.42
CA GLY A 80 -14.66 15.82 2.06
C GLY A 80 -15.75 16.27 1.08
N THR A 81 -15.40 16.51 -0.18
CA THR A 81 -16.37 16.80 -1.26
C THR A 81 -16.80 15.55 -2.04
N GLU A 82 -15.89 14.58 -2.22
CA GLU A 82 -16.15 13.32 -2.94
C GLU A 82 -16.86 12.29 -2.04
N GLY A 83 -16.65 12.38 -0.72
CA GLY A 83 -17.23 11.45 0.25
C GLY A 83 -17.47 12.09 1.61
N ARG A 84 -17.20 11.33 2.67
CA ARG A 84 -17.42 11.75 4.06
C ARG A 84 -16.19 11.49 4.90
N VAL A 85 -15.67 12.53 5.55
CA VAL A 85 -14.60 12.40 6.54
C VAL A 85 -15.16 11.77 7.82
N GLU A 86 -14.75 10.55 8.12
CA GLU A 86 -15.24 9.78 9.28
C GLU A 86 -14.43 10.05 10.54
N CYS A 87 -13.12 10.30 10.39
CA CYS A 87 -12.27 10.80 11.45
C CYS A 87 -11.09 11.57 10.89
N SER A 88 -10.68 12.60 11.64
CA SER A 88 -9.44 13.35 11.46
C SER A 88 -9.16 14.03 12.80
N GLU A 89 -8.37 13.39 13.65
CA GLU A 89 -8.11 13.89 15.01
C GLU A 89 -7.15 15.08 14.98
N PRO A 90 -7.35 16.11 15.82
CA PRO A 90 -6.50 17.30 15.79
C PRO A 90 -5.05 16.96 16.16
N VAL A 91 -4.10 17.52 15.41
CA VAL A 91 -2.68 17.47 15.76
C VAL A 91 -2.45 18.35 17.01
N PRO A 92 -1.70 17.89 18.02
CA PRO A 92 -1.32 18.71 19.16
C PRO A 92 -0.59 19.99 18.73
N SER A 93 -1.03 21.15 19.24
CA SER A 93 -0.63 22.46 18.72
C SER A 93 0.85 22.81 18.89
N ASP A 94 1.52 22.24 19.89
CA ASP A 94 2.95 22.47 20.17
C ASP A 94 3.86 21.53 19.37
N LEU A 95 3.31 20.49 18.74
CA LEU A 95 4.09 19.39 18.18
C LEU A 95 4.89 19.80 16.95
N GLU A 96 4.28 20.55 16.03
CA GLU A 96 4.97 21.08 14.83
C GLU A 96 6.15 21.99 15.23
N THR A 97 5.96 22.83 16.25
CA THR A 97 7.01 23.74 16.75
C THR A 97 8.13 22.96 17.43
N ARG A 98 7.80 21.97 18.27
CA ARG A 98 8.78 21.16 19.01
C ARG A 98 9.61 20.28 18.09
N VAL A 99 8.98 19.63 17.11
CA VAL A 99 9.64 18.69 16.20
C VAL A 99 10.22 19.41 14.97
N GLY A 100 9.78 20.62 14.67
CA GLY A 100 10.26 21.44 13.56
C GLY A 100 9.83 20.90 12.19
N LYS A 101 8.75 20.11 12.13
CA LYS A 101 8.20 19.53 10.91
C LYS A 101 6.68 19.52 10.93
N PRO A 102 6.02 19.61 9.76
CA PRO A 102 4.57 19.65 9.69
C PRO A 102 3.94 18.28 9.93
N TYR A 103 2.71 18.29 10.42
CA TYR A 103 1.92 17.09 10.68
C TYR A 103 0.60 17.14 9.91
N VAL A 104 0.11 15.96 9.56
CA VAL A 104 -1.23 15.76 9.01
C VAL A 104 -1.90 14.63 9.78
N ALA A 105 -3.14 14.86 10.20
CA ALA A 105 -3.92 13.91 10.97
C ALA A 105 -4.23 12.63 10.17
N PRO A 106 -4.18 11.45 10.81
CA PRO A 106 -4.66 10.22 10.19
C PRO A 106 -6.15 10.34 9.88
N THR A 107 -6.49 10.23 8.60
CA THR A 107 -7.82 10.56 8.09
C THR A 107 -8.45 9.37 7.37
N VAL A 108 -9.66 9.00 7.78
CA VAL A 108 -10.48 7.97 7.11
C VAL A 108 -11.62 8.66 6.39
N ILE A 109 -11.75 8.41 5.09
CA ILE A 109 -12.78 9.02 4.25
C ILE A 109 -13.61 7.90 3.62
N SER A 110 -14.91 7.88 3.88
CA SER A 110 -15.86 6.88 3.37
C SER A 110 -16.71 7.45 2.23
N GLY A 111 -17.49 6.59 1.58
CA GLY A 111 -18.39 7.00 0.50
C GLY A 111 -17.66 7.32 -0.81
N ILE A 112 -16.40 6.92 -0.92
CA ILE A 112 -15.57 7.17 -2.09
C ILE A 112 -15.94 6.20 -3.21
N GLY A 113 -16.24 6.75 -4.38
CA GLY A 113 -16.44 6.03 -5.61
C GLY A 113 -15.13 5.52 -6.22
N PRO A 114 -15.19 4.46 -7.04
CA PRO A 114 -14.01 3.90 -7.70
C PRO A 114 -13.32 4.88 -8.66
N ASP A 115 -14.07 5.79 -9.27
CA ASP A 115 -13.59 6.73 -10.27
C ASP A 115 -13.20 8.10 -9.69
N ASP A 116 -13.43 8.31 -8.39
CA ASP A 116 -13.08 9.55 -7.69
C ASP A 116 -11.57 9.76 -7.68
N ARG A 117 -11.14 11.02 -7.60
CA ARG A 117 -9.72 11.35 -7.60
C ARG A 117 -9.01 10.79 -6.38
N LEU A 118 -9.64 10.82 -5.20
CA LEU A 118 -9.09 10.23 -3.98
C LEU A 118 -8.80 8.71 -4.12
N ALA A 119 -9.54 8.01 -4.99
CA ALA A 119 -9.35 6.58 -5.26
C ALA A 119 -8.30 6.28 -6.35
N ASN A 120 -7.72 7.29 -7.01
CA ASN A 120 -6.85 7.10 -8.17
C ASN A 120 -5.50 7.83 -8.08
N ASP A 121 -5.46 8.97 -7.39
CA ASP A 121 -4.25 9.77 -7.19
C ASP A 121 -3.42 9.26 -5.99
N GLU A 122 -2.08 9.31 -6.09
CA GLU A 122 -1.20 8.99 -4.97
C GLU A 122 -1.01 10.21 -4.06
N ILE A 123 -1.58 10.10 -2.84
CA ILE A 123 -1.53 11.15 -1.81
C ILE A 123 -0.17 11.17 -1.10
N PHE A 124 0.36 9.98 -0.77
CA PHE A 124 1.60 9.78 -0.01
C PHE A 124 1.58 10.38 1.42
N GLY A 125 0.42 10.24 2.08
CA GLY A 125 0.17 10.74 3.43
C GLY A 125 -0.82 9.85 4.20
N PRO A 126 -1.16 10.20 5.44
CA PRO A 126 -1.96 9.36 6.32
C PRO A 126 -3.47 9.50 6.02
N VAL A 127 -3.86 9.23 4.78
CA VAL A 127 -5.25 9.34 4.29
C VAL A 127 -5.65 8.03 3.62
N ILE A 128 -6.81 7.48 4.00
CA ILE A 128 -7.35 6.26 3.41
C ILE A 128 -8.78 6.49 2.88
N ALA A 129 -8.99 6.09 1.62
CA ALA A 129 -10.29 6.04 0.96
C ALA A 129 -10.96 4.67 1.20
N VAL A 130 -12.17 4.67 1.75
CA VAL A 130 -13.00 3.48 1.96
C VAL A 130 -14.04 3.39 0.85
N ILE A 131 -13.93 2.35 0.04
CA ILE A 131 -14.76 2.12 -1.14
C ILE A 131 -15.67 0.92 -0.85
N ARG A 132 -16.99 1.13 -0.93
CA ARG A 132 -17.99 0.06 -0.82
C ARG A 132 -18.21 -0.59 -2.17
N VAL A 133 -18.24 -1.92 -2.21
CA VAL A 133 -18.56 -2.70 -3.42
C VAL A 133 -19.58 -3.79 -3.10
N ALA A 134 -20.36 -4.21 -4.08
CA ALA A 134 -21.43 -5.19 -3.87
C ALA A 134 -20.87 -6.56 -3.48
N ASP A 135 -19.80 -7.00 -4.16
CA ASP A 135 -19.23 -8.33 -3.97
C ASP A 135 -17.72 -8.38 -4.25
N PHE A 136 -17.16 -9.59 -4.16
CA PHE A 136 -15.73 -9.82 -4.32
C PHE A 136 -15.23 -9.66 -5.76
N ASP A 137 -16.10 -9.88 -6.75
CA ASP A 137 -15.73 -9.77 -8.15
C ASP A 137 -15.63 -8.30 -8.54
N GLU A 138 -16.57 -7.49 -8.08
CA GLU A 138 -16.45 -6.03 -8.15
C GLU A 138 -15.24 -5.53 -7.38
N ALA A 139 -14.94 -6.07 -6.19
CA ALA A 139 -13.76 -5.69 -5.42
C ALA A 139 -12.46 -5.85 -6.24
N LEU A 140 -12.31 -6.96 -6.94
CA LEU A 140 -11.14 -7.21 -7.81
C LEU A 140 -11.12 -6.28 -9.02
N ARG A 141 -12.28 -5.99 -9.63
CA ARG A 141 -12.38 -5.02 -10.73
C ARG A 141 -11.90 -3.64 -10.29
N VAL A 142 -12.44 -3.13 -9.18
CA VAL A 142 -12.08 -1.82 -8.59
C VAL A 142 -10.63 -1.78 -8.14
N ALA A 143 -10.12 -2.86 -7.55
CA ALA A 143 -8.72 -2.95 -7.15
C ALA A 143 -7.78 -2.84 -8.36
N ASN A 144 -8.14 -3.48 -9.48
CA ASN A 144 -7.35 -3.53 -10.70
C ASN A 144 -7.49 -2.30 -11.63
N GLN A 145 -8.42 -1.38 -11.40
CA GLN A 145 -8.68 -0.29 -12.35
C GLN A 145 -7.58 0.79 -12.38
N THR A 146 -6.83 0.97 -11.30
CA THR A 146 -5.81 2.03 -11.22
C THR A 146 -4.63 1.73 -12.13
N GLN A 147 -3.95 2.77 -12.60
CA GLN A 147 -2.72 2.64 -13.39
C GLN A 147 -1.55 2.01 -12.60
N TYR A 148 -1.61 2.01 -11.27
CA TYR A 148 -0.59 1.47 -10.37
C TYR A 148 -0.83 -0.01 -10.06
N LYS A 149 0.26 -0.79 -9.99
CA LYS A 149 0.25 -2.25 -9.76
C LYS A 149 1.38 -2.67 -8.81
N LEU A 150 1.59 -1.91 -7.73
CA LEU A 150 2.70 -2.14 -6.80
C LEU A 150 2.39 -3.20 -5.74
N THR A 151 1.52 -2.88 -4.77
CA THR A 151 1.11 -3.80 -3.71
C THR A 151 -0.41 -3.93 -3.65
N GLY A 152 -0.88 -5.06 -3.12
CA GLY A 152 -2.30 -5.32 -2.90
C GLY A 152 -2.49 -6.35 -1.80
N GLY A 153 -3.65 -6.29 -1.14
CA GLY A 153 -3.97 -7.14 0.01
C GLY A 153 -5.38 -7.69 -0.08
N VAL A 154 -5.58 -8.94 0.36
CA VAL A 154 -6.92 -9.51 0.54
C VAL A 154 -7.04 -10.16 1.91
N PHE A 155 -8.03 -9.72 2.68
CA PHE A 155 -8.48 -10.41 3.89
C PHE A 155 -9.71 -11.25 3.55
N SER A 156 -9.58 -12.58 3.56
CA SER A 156 -10.69 -13.50 3.30
C SER A 156 -10.41 -14.86 3.93
N ARG A 157 -11.49 -15.52 4.38
CA ARG A 157 -11.47 -16.91 4.83
C ARG A 157 -12.03 -17.88 3.79
N LYS A 158 -12.57 -17.36 2.67
CA LYS A 158 -13.12 -18.19 1.58
C LYS A 158 -11.97 -18.60 0.66
N PRO A 159 -11.58 -19.89 0.58
CA PRO A 159 -10.45 -20.32 -0.24
C PRO A 159 -10.60 -19.93 -1.71
N ALA A 160 -11.82 -20.04 -2.26
CA ALA A 160 -12.11 -19.64 -3.65
C ALA A 160 -11.77 -18.16 -3.93
N HIS A 161 -12.05 -17.25 -2.99
CA HIS A 161 -11.72 -15.82 -3.14
C HIS A 161 -10.20 -15.58 -3.09
N LEU A 162 -9.49 -16.28 -2.19
CA LEU A 162 -8.03 -16.18 -2.09
C LEU A 162 -7.36 -16.70 -3.37
N GLU A 163 -7.82 -17.84 -3.89
CA GLU A 163 -7.32 -18.40 -5.15
C GLU A 163 -7.64 -17.50 -6.34
N LYS A 164 -8.82 -16.88 -6.35
CA LYS A 164 -9.18 -15.88 -7.37
C LYS A 164 -8.27 -14.65 -7.28
N ALA A 165 -8.02 -14.11 -6.08
CA ALA A 165 -7.11 -12.99 -5.89
C ALA A 165 -5.68 -13.28 -6.35
N LYS A 166 -5.13 -14.47 -6.06
CA LYS A 166 -3.81 -14.90 -6.54
C LYS A 166 -3.71 -14.85 -8.06
N ARG A 167 -4.79 -15.21 -8.75
CA ARG A 167 -4.84 -15.22 -10.22
C ARG A 167 -5.14 -13.85 -10.81
N GLU A 168 -6.04 -13.09 -10.20
CA GLU A 168 -6.68 -11.95 -10.85
C GLU A 168 -6.33 -10.59 -10.24
N PHE A 169 -5.86 -10.52 -9.00
CA PHE A 169 -5.39 -9.26 -8.42
C PHE A 169 -3.98 -8.97 -8.94
N ARG A 170 -3.90 -8.16 -10.00
CA ARG A 170 -2.66 -7.89 -10.74
C ARG A 170 -1.84 -6.84 -10.01
N VAL A 171 -1.05 -7.26 -9.05
CA VAL A 171 -0.05 -6.43 -8.35
C VAL A 171 1.29 -7.13 -8.31
N GLY A 172 2.36 -6.37 -8.18
CA GLY A 172 3.70 -6.93 -8.03
C GLY A 172 3.86 -7.71 -6.72
N ASN A 173 3.33 -7.20 -5.62
CA ASN A 173 3.38 -7.85 -4.31
C ASN A 173 1.96 -8.01 -3.75
N LEU A 174 1.44 -9.24 -3.81
CA LEU A 174 0.14 -9.61 -3.24
C LEU A 174 0.34 -10.21 -1.84
N TYR A 175 -0.45 -9.73 -0.88
CA TYR A 175 -0.48 -10.21 0.50
C TYR A 175 -1.87 -10.76 0.84
N LEU A 176 -1.93 -11.91 1.51
CA LEU A 176 -3.19 -12.53 1.92
C LEU A 176 -3.24 -12.60 3.44
N ASN A 177 -4.33 -12.11 4.03
CA ASN A 177 -4.60 -12.12 5.48
C ASN A 177 -3.49 -11.48 6.34
N ARG A 178 -2.91 -10.39 5.86
CA ARG A 178 -1.97 -9.52 6.60
C ARG A 178 -1.88 -8.14 5.95
N GLY A 179 -1.21 -7.19 6.61
CA GLY A 179 -0.87 -5.90 6.02
C GLY A 179 0.05 -6.01 4.80
N ILE A 180 0.04 -4.96 3.96
CA ILE A 180 0.67 -4.93 2.62
C ILE A 180 2.03 -4.21 2.60
N THR A 181 2.47 -3.67 3.73
CA THR A 181 3.77 -2.99 3.88
C THR A 181 4.82 -3.91 4.52
N GLY A 182 6.07 -3.45 4.56
CA GLY A 182 7.17 -4.16 5.25
C GLY A 182 7.68 -5.37 4.48
N ALA A 183 7.86 -5.25 3.17
CA ALA A 183 8.51 -6.27 2.35
C ALA A 183 9.96 -6.50 2.83
N LEU A 184 10.36 -7.76 2.97
CA LEU A 184 11.70 -8.13 3.44
C LEU A 184 12.50 -8.77 2.30
N VAL A 185 13.79 -8.41 2.22
CA VAL A 185 14.76 -8.98 1.26
C VAL A 185 14.78 -10.51 1.37
N GLY A 186 14.83 -11.20 0.22
CA GLY A 186 14.84 -12.66 0.14
C GLY A 186 13.51 -13.34 0.49
N ARG A 187 12.55 -12.65 1.12
CA ARG A 187 11.21 -13.18 1.43
C ARG A 187 10.12 -12.64 0.52
N GLN A 188 10.13 -11.33 0.28
CA GLN A 188 9.18 -10.64 -0.59
C GLN A 188 9.93 -9.65 -1.50
N PRO A 189 10.64 -10.12 -2.54
CA PRO A 189 11.22 -9.23 -3.55
C PRO A 189 10.22 -8.17 -4.00
N PHE A 190 10.62 -6.91 -3.91
CA PHE A 190 9.70 -5.77 -3.95
C PHE A 190 9.77 -5.04 -5.28
N GLY A 191 8.61 -4.73 -5.85
CA GLY A 191 8.48 -4.00 -7.10
C GLY A 191 7.19 -4.36 -7.82
N GLY A 192 6.81 -3.54 -8.80
CA GLY A 192 5.54 -3.69 -9.52
C GLY A 192 5.66 -3.38 -11.01
N PHE A 193 4.50 -3.27 -11.65
CA PHE A 193 4.37 -2.96 -13.07
C PHE A 193 3.29 -1.89 -13.30
N GLY A 194 2.88 -1.66 -14.55
CA GLY A 194 2.03 -0.50 -14.89
C GLY A 194 2.79 0.80 -14.63
N MET A 195 2.14 1.78 -14.02
CA MET A 195 2.80 3.03 -13.62
C MET A 195 3.59 2.90 -12.30
N SER A 196 3.68 1.71 -11.72
CA SER A 196 4.49 1.45 -10.52
C SER A 196 5.94 1.06 -10.81
N GLY A 197 6.32 0.91 -12.07
CA GLY A 197 7.68 0.56 -12.48
C GLY A 197 7.71 -0.42 -13.65
N ILE A 198 8.92 -0.89 -13.98
CA ILE A 198 9.20 -1.71 -15.17
C ILE A 198 9.27 -3.22 -14.88
N GLY A 199 8.76 -3.68 -13.74
CA GLY A 199 8.79 -5.10 -13.35
C GLY A 199 10.06 -5.55 -12.62
N SER A 200 10.99 -4.65 -12.33
CA SER A 200 12.18 -4.96 -11.53
C SER A 200 11.81 -5.27 -10.06
N LYS A 201 12.48 -6.26 -9.47
CA LYS A 201 12.16 -6.81 -8.15
C LYS A 201 13.35 -6.74 -7.19
N ALA A 202 13.52 -5.61 -6.52
CA ALA A 202 14.59 -5.39 -5.56
C ALA A 202 14.57 -6.44 -4.44
N GLY A 203 15.74 -6.94 -4.07
CA GLY A 203 15.89 -7.99 -3.05
C GLY A 203 15.51 -9.41 -3.50
N GLY A 204 15.27 -9.61 -4.81
CA GLY A 204 15.09 -10.92 -5.45
C GLY A 204 16.29 -11.35 -6.30
N LEU A 205 16.28 -12.61 -6.75
CA LEU A 205 17.37 -13.21 -7.52
C LEU A 205 17.59 -12.51 -8.87
N ASP A 206 16.51 -12.12 -9.54
CA ASP A 206 16.57 -11.48 -10.87
C ASP A 206 16.99 -10.00 -10.82
N TYR A 207 17.17 -9.41 -9.64
CA TYR A 207 17.52 -8.00 -9.54
C TYR A 207 18.94 -7.73 -10.03
N LEU A 208 19.89 -8.62 -9.72
CA LEU A 208 21.28 -8.45 -10.11
C LEU A 208 21.48 -8.56 -11.63
N THR A 209 20.62 -9.33 -12.31
CA THR A 209 20.71 -9.49 -13.78
C THR A 209 20.40 -8.18 -14.52
N GLN A 210 19.79 -7.20 -13.86
CA GLN A 210 19.54 -5.86 -14.42
C GLN A 210 20.82 -5.01 -14.55
N PHE A 211 21.91 -5.39 -13.88
CA PHE A 211 23.16 -4.63 -13.79
C PHE A 211 24.34 -5.31 -14.48
N VAL A 212 24.07 -6.39 -15.22
CA VAL A 212 25.09 -7.16 -15.95
C VAL A 212 24.63 -7.42 -17.38
N GLU A 213 25.58 -7.63 -18.27
CA GLU A 213 25.32 -7.98 -19.66
C GLU A 213 25.57 -9.48 -19.86
N PRO A 214 24.60 -10.26 -20.38
CA PRO A 214 24.82 -11.67 -20.65
C PRO A 214 25.83 -11.84 -21.79
N ARG A 215 26.78 -12.78 -21.62
CA ARG A 215 27.79 -13.11 -22.63
C ARG A 215 27.88 -14.61 -22.84
N ALA A 216 27.83 -15.04 -24.11
CA ALA A 216 28.13 -16.41 -24.50
C ALA A 216 29.54 -16.48 -25.10
N CYS A 217 30.27 -17.56 -24.79
CA CYS A 217 31.55 -17.88 -25.41
C CYS A 217 31.49 -19.33 -25.87
N SER A 218 31.90 -19.59 -27.12
CA SER A 218 31.96 -20.93 -27.69
C SER A 218 33.37 -21.21 -28.16
N GLU A 219 33.93 -22.33 -27.70
CA GLU A 219 35.23 -22.83 -28.14
C GLU A 219 35.02 -24.18 -28.83
N ASN A 220 35.48 -24.28 -30.08
CA ASN A 220 35.62 -25.58 -30.72
C ASN A 220 36.84 -26.30 -30.15
N ALA A 221 36.61 -27.24 -29.22
CA ALA A 221 37.67 -28.03 -28.62
C ALA A 221 38.19 -29.18 -29.50
N MET A 222 37.59 -29.43 -30.67
CA MET A 222 38.02 -30.49 -31.58
C MET A 222 39.38 -30.17 -32.20
N ARG A 223 40.36 -31.02 -31.96
CA ARG A 223 41.68 -30.97 -32.59
C ARG A 223 42.02 -32.34 -33.17
N ARG A 224 42.19 -32.41 -34.50
CA ARG A 224 42.59 -33.64 -35.23
C ARG A 224 41.71 -34.88 -34.93
N GLY A 225 40.39 -34.70 -34.83
CA GLY A 225 39.44 -35.79 -34.57
C GLY A 225 39.29 -36.19 -33.10
N PHE A 226 39.94 -35.49 -32.17
CA PHE A 226 39.81 -35.68 -30.73
C PHE A 226 39.24 -34.41 -30.07
N ALA A 227 38.33 -34.58 -29.13
CA ALA A 227 37.81 -33.51 -28.26
C ALA A 227 37.92 -33.98 -26.80
N PRO A 228 38.59 -33.23 -25.91
CA PRO A 228 38.70 -33.62 -24.50
C PRO A 228 37.33 -33.61 -23.80
N GLY A 229 36.98 -34.68 -23.09
CA GLY A 229 35.81 -34.72 -22.20
C GLY A 229 34.47 -35.00 -22.87
N LEU A 230 34.47 -35.40 -24.15
CA LEU A 230 33.38 -36.14 -24.79
C LEU A 230 33.65 -37.64 -24.72
#